data_AF-A0A3S4K9S1-F1
#
_entry.id   AF-A0A3S4K9S1-F1
#
_cell.length_a   1.000
_cell.length_b   1.000
_cell.length_c   1.000
_cell.angle_alpha   90.00
_cell.angle_beta   90.00
_cell.angle_gamma   90.00
#
_symmetry.space_group_name_H-M   'P 1'
#
loop_
_entity.id
_entity.type
_entity.pdbx_description
1 polymer ?
#
loop_
_entity_poly.entity_id
_entity_poly.type
_entity_poly.pdbx_seq_one_letter_code
_entity_poly.pdbx_strand_id
1 'polypeptide(L)'
;MVQQRKSLPHPKMYKHDVLDGDFEKWYENGHRESVYPYKNGMLNGDAKHWNEQGKLTYTTEYKDDKKQGADRRWSERTGKTC
;
A
#
# COMPACT_ATOMS: atom_id res chain seq x y z
N MET A 1 -27.14 -27.30 -12.84
CA MET A 1 -26.28 -26.60 -13.82
C MET A 1 -25.47 -25.53 -13.09
N VAL A 2 -24.16 -25.55 -13.28
CA VAL A 2 -23.13 -24.55 -12.93
C VAL A 2 -23.02 -24.13 -11.46
N GLN A 3 -22.29 -24.94 -10.68
CA GLN A 3 -21.58 -24.46 -9.50
C GLN A 3 -20.56 -23.41 -9.94
N GLN A 4 -20.88 -22.12 -9.78
CA GLN A 4 -19.89 -21.05 -9.90
C GLN A 4 -19.03 -21.01 -8.63
N ARG A 5 -18.07 -21.95 -8.61
CA ARG A 5 -16.70 -21.80 -8.12
C ARG A 5 -16.51 -20.64 -7.14
N LYS A 6 -16.57 -20.95 -5.84
CA LYS A 6 -16.00 -20.12 -4.79
C LYS A 6 -14.49 -20.00 -5.06
N SER A 7 -14.07 -18.89 -5.66
CA SER A 7 -12.66 -18.50 -5.72
C SER A 7 -12.23 -18.08 -4.32
N LEU A 8 -11.79 -19.05 -3.52
CA LEU A 8 -11.10 -18.81 -2.25
C LEU A 8 -9.85 -17.95 -2.56
N PRO A 9 -9.59 -16.86 -1.83
CA PRO A 9 -8.35 -16.11 -1.98
C PRO A 9 -7.20 -17.06 -1.62
N HIS A 10 -6.32 -17.26 -2.59
CA HIS A 10 -5.17 -18.15 -2.47
C HIS A 10 -4.35 -17.74 -1.24
N PRO A 11 -3.84 -18.71 -0.46
CA PRO A 11 -2.89 -18.41 0.60
C PRO A 11 -1.75 -17.56 0.00
N LYS A 12 -1.40 -16.44 0.64
CA LYS A 12 -0.22 -15.61 0.31
C LYS A 12 1.00 -16.54 0.35
N MET A 13 1.31 -17.14 -0.80
CA MET A 13 2.42 -18.05 -0.99
C MET A 13 3.64 -17.17 -1.21
N TYR A 14 4.43 -16.98 -0.15
CA TYR A 14 5.80 -16.48 -0.25
C TYR A 14 6.62 -17.47 -1.07
N LYS A 15 6.54 -17.36 -2.41
CA LYS A 15 7.47 -18.02 -3.31
C LYS A 15 8.74 -17.18 -3.30
N HIS A 16 9.78 -17.76 -2.68
CA HIS A 16 11.19 -17.59 -2.98
C HIS A 16 11.58 -16.29 -3.71
N ASP A 17 12.29 -15.43 -2.99
CA ASP A 17 13.12 -14.32 -3.51
C ASP A 17 12.38 -13.11 -4.11
N VAL A 18 11.07 -13.20 -4.35
CA VAL A 18 10.25 -12.09 -4.83
C VAL A 18 9.38 -11.55 -3.70
N LEU A 19 9.60 -10.28 -3.32
CA LEU A 19 8.73 -9.55 -2.38
C LEU A 19 7.31 -9.49 -2.96
N ASP A 20 6.43 -10.39 -2.52
CA ASP A 20 5.01 -10.41 -2.89
C ASP A 20 4.19 -10.12 -1.62
N GLY A 21 3.83 -8.86 -1.43
CA GLY A 21 3.12 -8.40 -0.25
C GLY A 21 3.24 -6.91 0.01
N ASP A 22 2.40 -6.46 0.93
CA ASP A 22 2.49 -5.16 1.57
C ASP A 22 3.76 -5.09 2.46
N PHE A 23 4.73 -4.28 2.06
CA PHE A 23 5.92 -3.98 2.84
C PHE A 23 5.63 -2.76 3.73
N GLU A 24 5.56 -3.00 5.03
CA GLU A 24 5.33 -1.96 6.03
C GLU A 24 6.63 -1.54 6.70
N LYS A 25 6.86 -0.24 6.71
CA LYS A 25 7.95 0.43 7.41
C LYS A 25 7.39 1.08 8.66
N TRP A 26 8.08 0.93 9.75
CA TRP A 26 7.68 1.41 11.07
C TRP A 26 8.74 2.37 11.60
N TYR A 27 8.31 3.42 12.29
CA TYR A 27 9.18 4.27 13.09
C TYR A 27 9.69 3.50 14.31
N GLU A 28 10.82 3.95 14.88
CA GLU A 28 11.36 3.39 16.14
C GLU A 28 10.35 3.50 17.30
N ASN A 29 9.46 4.50 17.24
CA ASN A 29 8.35 4.69 18.17
C ASN A 29 7.23 3.63 18.07
N GLY A 30 7.30 2.70 17.10
CA GLY A 30 6.28 1.67 16.88
C GLY A 30 5.07 2.12 16.06
N HIS A 31 5.07 3.35 15.54
CA HIS A 31 4.06 3.84 14.61
C HIS A 31 4.39 3.46 13.16
N ARG A 32 3.37 3.23 12.33
CA ARG A 32 3.58 2.98 10.90
C ARG A 32 4.15 4.24 10.24
N GLU A 33 5.27 4.09 9.54
CA GLU A 33 5.88 5.14 8.73
C GLU A 33 5.32 5.09 7.31
N SER A 34 5.34 3.91 6.67
CA SER A 34 4.95 3.77 5.26
C SER A 34 4.54 2.35 4.93
N VAL A 35 3.70 2.15 3.91
CA VAL A 35 3.26 0.84 3.43
C VAL A 35 3.35 0.86 1.93
N TYR A 36 4.04 -0.13 1.39
CA TYR A 36 4.41 -0.25 -0.01
C TYR A 36 3.85 -1.56 -0.56
N PRO A 37 2.87 -1.54 -1.47
CA PRO A 37 2.33 -2.76 -2.06
C PRO A 37 3.29 -3.32 -3.10
N TYR A 38 4.10 -4.32 -2.73
CA TYR A 38 4.92 -5.07 -3.67
C TYR A 38 4.11 -6.23 -4.23
N LYS A 39 4.16 -6.37 -5.56
CA LYS A 39 3.55 -7.47 -6.28
C LYS A 39 4.61 -8.09 -7.17
N ASN A 40 4.94 -9.36 -6.93
CA ASN A 40 5.97 -10.09 -7.68
C ASN A 40 7.34 -9.35 -7.71
N GLY A 41 7.74 -8.75 -6.59
CA GLY A 41 9.00 -8.01 -6.43
C GLY A 41 9.00 -6.56 -6.95
N MET A 42 7.91 -6.11 -7.57
CA MET A 42 7.80 -4.76 -8.11
C MET A 42 6.76 -3.96 -7.34
N LEU A 43 7.03 -2.69 -7.09
CA LEU A 43 6.08 -1.82 -6.42
C LEU A 43 4.92 -1.51 -7.36
N ASN A 44 3.72 -2.00 -7.03
CA ASN A 44 2.54 -1.91 -7.87
C ASN A 44 1.28 -1.74 -7.02
N GLY A 45 0.84 -0.49 -6.87
CA GLY A 45 -0.32 -0.08 -6.09
C GLY A 45 -0.11 1.29 -5.43
N ASP A 46 -1.04 1.67 -4.56
CA ASP A 46 -0.94 2.87 -3.75
C ASP A 46 -0.05 2.67 -2.52
N ALA A 47 1.13 3.26 -2.53
CA ALA A 47 1.94 3.39 -1.32
C ALA A 47 1.33 4.44 -0.40
N LYS A 48 1.31 4.17 0.90
CA LYS A 48 0.73 5.04 1.92
C LYS A 48 1.82 5.49 2.86
N HIS A 49 1.83 6.77 3.20
CA HIS A 49 2.76 7.36 4.14
C HIS A 49 2.01 7.97 5.30
N TRP A 50 2.43 7.61 6.51
CA TRP A 50 1.89 8.15 7.75
C TRP A 50 2.96 9.02 8.43
N ASN A 51 2.52 9.97 9.25
CA ASN A 51 3.42 10.73 10.10
C ASN A 51 3.81 9.91 11.35
N GLU A 52 4.71 10.45 12.16
CA GLU A 52 5.13 9.84 13.44
C GLU A 52 3.96 9.61 14.42
N GLN A 53 2.84 10.33 14.26
CA GLN A 53 1.62 10.16 15.05
C GLN A 53 0.71 9.02 14.51
N GLY A 54 1.10 8.36 13.42
CA GLY A 54 0.31 7.33 12.74
C GLY A 54 -0.84 7.87 11.88
N LYS A 55 -0.80 9.16 11.50
CA LYS A 55 -1.82 9.78 10.65
C LYS A 55 -1.39 9.82 9.20
N LEU A 56 -2.27 9.38 8.31
CA LEU A 56 -2.01 9.30 6.88
C LEU A 56 -1.74 10.71 6.35
N THR A 57 -0.51 10.94 5.87
CA THR A 57 -0.07 12.25 5.36
C THR A 57 -0.28 12.32 3.86
N TYR A 58 0.11 11.28 3.13
CA TYR A 58 -0.10 11.21 1.68
C TYR A 58 -0.07 9.77 1.16
N THR A 59 -0.62 9.55 -0.02
CA THR A 59 -0.50 8.29 -0.77
C THR A 59 0.11 8.55 -2.13
N THR A 60 1.03 7.69 -2.56
CA THR A 60 1.70 7.78 -3.86
C THR A 60 1.35 6.55 -4.68
N GLU A 61 0.89 6.73 -5.91
CA GLU A 61 0.67 5.59 -6.82
C GLU A 61 2.00 5.15 -7.43
N TYR A 62 2.27 3.85 -7.34
CA TYR A 62 3.40 3.21 -7.96
C TYR A 62 2.90 2.13 -8.91
N LYS A 63 3.49 2.06 -10.09
CA LYS A 63 3.16 1.09 -11.11
C LYS A 63 4.45 0.60 -11.73
N ASP A 64 4.73 -0.70 -11.56
CA ASP A 64 5.92 -1.34 -12.13
C ASP A 64 7.22 -0.66 -11.64
N ASP A 65 7.31 -0.44 -10.32
CA ASP A 65 8.41 0.29 -9.65
C ASP A 65 8.51 1.79 -10.00
N LYS A 66 7.70 2.27 -10.95
CA LYS A 66 7.66 3.69 -11.34
C LYS A 66 6.60 4.43 -10.57
N LYS A 67 7.00 5.55 -9.96
CA LYS A 67 6.07 6.52 -9.38
C LYS A 67 5.20 7.12 -10.48
N GLN A 68 3.95 6.71 -10.55
CA GLN A 68 2.92 7.37 -11.35
C GLN A 68 2.38 8.50 -10.46
N GLY A 69 2.91 9.71 -10.63
CA GLY A 69 2.43 10.89 -9.88
C GLY A 69 0.91 11.08 -10.04
N ALA A 70 0.15 11.63 -9.11
CA ALA A 70 0.45 12.59 -8.06
C ALA A 70 0.30 12.02 -6.64
N ASP A 71 1.08 12.55 -5.69
CA ASP A 71 0.85 12.29 -4.27
C ASP A 71 -0.51 12.87 -3.84
N ARG A 72 -1.40 12.01 -3.36
CA ARG A 72 -2.65 12.46 -2.73
C ARG A 72 -2.33 12.77 -1.28
N ARG A 73 -2.03 14.04 -1.01
CA ARG A 73 -1.80 14.52 0.35
C ARG A 73 -3.13 14.68 1.09
N TRP A 74 -3.26 13.97 2.20
CA TRP A 74 -4.35 14.12 3.14
C TRP A 74 -3.95 15.23 4.11
N SER A 75 -4.41 16.45 3.83
CA SER A 75 -4.20 17.56 4.75
C SER A 75 -5.19 17.42 5.91
N GLU A 76 -4.68 17.29 7.13
CA GLU A 76 -5.48 17.12 8.35
C GLU A 76 -6.37 18.32 8.71
N ARG A 77 -6.32 19.38 7.90
CA ARG A 77 -7.16 20.56 8.03
C ARG A 77 -8.30 20.49 7.02
N THR A 78 -9.49 20.25 7.59
CA THR A 78 -10.82 20.63 7.07
C THR A 78 -11.34 19.88 5.85
N GLY A 79 -12.49 19.22 6.05
CA GLY A 79 -13.44 19.01 4.96
C GLY A 79 -13.82 20.35 4.33
N LYS A 80 -14.08 20.31 3.02
CA LYS A 80 -14.42 21.39 2.06
C LYS A 80 -13.27 21.78 1.14
N THR A 81 -13.25 21.11 0.00
CA THR A 81 -13.02 21.75 -1.29
C THR A 81 -14.07 22.87 -1.46
N CYS A 82 -13.62 24.11 -1.59
CA CYS A 82 -14.37 25.15 -2.32
C CYS A 82 -14.09 24.99 -3.81
#